data_AF-A0A6A6E5X3-F1
#
_entry.id   AF-A0A6A6E5X3-F1
#
_cell.length_a   1.000
_cell.length_b   1.000
_cell.length_c   1.000
_cell.angle_alpha   90.00
_cell.angle_beta   90.00
_cell.angle_gamma   90.00
#
_symmetry.space_group_name_H-M   'P 1'
#
loop_
_entity.id
_entity.type
_entity.pdbx_description
1 polymer ?
#
loop_
_entity_poly.entity_id
_entity_poly.type
_entity_poly.pdbx_seq_one_letter_code
_entity_poly.pdbx_strand_id
1 'polypeptide(L)' 'LHYGAHNAHEEVVALLLQNSADIGVTDNRGSTPVHMAADGGSEAIVKLLLDHGADLNARSTQG' A
#
# COMPACT_ATOMS: atom_id res chain seq x y z
N LEU A 1 -1.79 5.91 -4.31
CA LEU A 1 -1.39 4.54 -3.95
C LEU A 1 -2.45 3.86 -3.07
N HIS A 2 -2.92 4.51 -1.99
CA HIS A 2 -3.99 3.98 -1.11
C HIS A 2 -5.24 3.47 -1.82
N TYR A 3 -5.84 4.24 -2.74
CA TYR A 3 -7.05 3.82 -3.45
C TYR A 3 -6.84 2.61 -4.37
N GLY A 4 -5.67 2.51 -5.02
CA GLY A 4 -5.34 1.34 -5.84
C GLY A 4 -5.15 0.10 -4.98
N ALA A 5 -4.51 0.27 -3.81
CA ALA A 5 -4.29 -0.79 -2.84
C ALA A 5 -5.61 -1.30 -2.21
N HIS A 6 -6.48 -0.39 -1.77
CA HIS A 6 -7.78 -0.73 -1.18
C HIS A 6 -8.70 -1.46 -2.17
N ASN A 7 -8.72 -1.03 -3.43
CA ASN A 7 -9.62 -1.61 -4.44
C ASN A 7 -9.05 -2.85 -5.14
N ALA A 8 -7.91 -3.39 -4.68
CA ALA A 8 -7.25 -4.54 -5.32
C ALA A 8 -6.87 -4.32 -6.79
N HIS A 9 -6.58 -3.08 -7.19
CA HIS A 9 -6.18 -2.75 -8.58
C HIS A 9 -4.68 -2.92 -8.78
N GLU A 10 -4.23 -4.17 -8.89
CA GLU A 10 -2.81 -4.56 -9.00
C GLU A 10 -2.04 -3.79 -10.08
N GLU A 11 -2.56 -3.73 -11.31
CA GLU A 11 -1.89 -3.05 -12.43
C GLU A 11 -1.70 -1.55 -12.17
N VAL A 12 -2.68 -0.91 -11.53
CA VAL A 12 -2.60 0.52 -11.18
C VAL A 12 -1.54 0.73 -10.10
N VAL A 13 -1.47 -0.15 -9.09
CA VAL A 13 -0.44 -0.08 -8.05
C VAL A 13 0.95 -0.29 -8.66
N ALA A 14 1.12 -1.29 -9.53
CA ALA A 14 2.38 -1.55 -10.22
C ALA A 14 2.84 -0.34 -11.05
N LEU A 15 1.93 0.28 -11.82
CA LEU A 15 2.24 1.46 -12.62
C LEU A 15 2.65 2.66 -11.76
N LEU A 16 1.99 2.87 -10.62
CA LEU A 16 2.37 3.92 -9.66
C LEU A 16 3.76 3.67 -9.08
N LEU A 17 4.06 2.44 -8.66
CA LEU A 17 5.38 2.08 -8.11
C LEU A 17 6.50 2.21 -9.16
N GLN A 18 6.24 1.84 -10.41
CA GLN A 18 7.17 2.04 -11.53
C GLN A 18 7.49 3.51 -11.78
N ASN A 19 6.56 4.42 -11.48
CA ASN A 19 6.75 5.86 -11.60
C ASN A 19 7.25 6.53 -10.31
N SER A 20 7.93 5.77 -9.44
CA SER A 20 8.52 6.27 -8.20
C SER A 20 7.49 6.89 -7.24
N ALA A 21 6.25 6.38 -7.23
CA ALA A 21 5.29 6.77 -6.20
C ALA A 21 5.84 6.42 -4.81
N ASP A 22 5.66 7.34 -3.86
CA ASP A 22 6.06 7.13 -2.48
C ASP A 22 5.26 5.98 -1.86
N ILE A 23 5.97 4.91 -1.49
CA ILE A 23 5.40 3.71 -0.89
C ILE A 23 5.14 3.85 0.62
N GLY A 24 5.79 4.83 1.27
CA GLY A 24 5.64 5.15 2.69
C GLY A 24 4.56 6.19 2.98
N VAL A 25 3.86 6.67 1.95
CA VAL A 25 2.84 7.72 2.09
C VAL A 25 1.73 7.31 3.06
N THR A 26 1.46 8.13 4.07
CA THR A 26 0.40 7.88 5.06
C THR A 26 -0.84 8.71 4.77
N ASP A 27 -2.02 8.16 5.04
CA ASP A 27 -3.27 8.92 5.05
C ASP A 27 -3.46 9.70 6.37
N ASN A 28 -4.60 10.38 6.53
CA ASN A 28 -4.93 11.15 7.75
C ASN A 28 -5.04 10.30 9.03
N ARG A 29 -5.04 8.96 8.90
CA ARG A 29 -5.05 7.99 10.01
C ARG A 29 -3.70 7.28 10.14
N GLY A 30 -2.64 7.79 9.52
CA GLY A 30 -1.32 7.14 9.54
C GLY A 30 -1.27 5.82 8.75
N SER A 31 -2.29 5.48 7.98
CA SER A 31 -2.34 4.22 7.24
C SER A 31 -1.46 4.32 6.01
N THR A 32 -0.56 3.37 5.83
CA THR A 32 0.25 3.21 4.60
C THR A 32 -0.55 2.47 3.52
N PRO A 33 -0.05 2.41 2.27
CA PRO A 33 -0.68 1.61 1.23
C PRO A 33 -0.78 0.13 1.58
N VAL A 34 0.13 -0.40 2.42
CA VAL A 34 0.08 -1.78 2.92
C VAL A 34 -1.15 -2.00 3.81
N HIS A 35 -1.48 -1.05 4.69
CA HIS A 35 -2.71 -1.13 5.50
C HIS A 35 -3.95 -1.21 4.63
N MET A 36 -4.01 -0.39 3.57
CA MET A 36 -5.15 -0.38 2.64
C MET A 36 -5.24 -1.67 1.82
N ALA A 37 -4.10 -2.23 1.39
CA ALA A 37 -4.07 -3.51 0.68
C ALA A 37 -4.54 -4.66 1.58
N ALA A 38 -4.15 -4.63 2.86
CA ALA A 38 -4.59 -5.61 3.85
C ALA A 38 -6.09 -5.48 4.17
N ASP A 39 -6.61 -4.25 4.30
CA ASP A 39 -8.04 -3.96 4.50
C ASP A 39 -8.89 -4.41 3.31
N GLY A 40 -8.40 -4.18 2.09
CA GLY A 40 -9.00 -4.68 0.85
C GLY A 40 -8.83 -6.19 0.61
N GLY A 41 -8.07 -6.90 1.46
CA GLY A 41 -7.85 -8.35 1.36
C GLY A 41 -6.99 -8.80 0.17
N SER A 42 -6.20 -7.91 -0.44
CA SER A 42 -5.39 -8.24 -1.62
C SER A 42 -3.97 -8.69 -1.25
N GLU A 43 -3.78 -10.00 -1.17
CA GLU A 43 -2.46 -10.60 -0.91
C GLU A 43 -1.42 -10.22 -1.98
N ALA A 44 -1.84 -10.15 -3.26
CA ALA A 44 -0.96 -9.81 -4.37
C ALA A 44 -0.39 -8.39 -4.24
N ILE A 45 -1.23 -7.41 -3.87
CA ILE A 45 -0.77 -6.04 -3.67
C ILE A 45 0.12 -5.93 -2.42
N VAL A 46 -0.20 -6.65 -1.34
CA VAL A 46 0.66 -6.69 -0.15
C VAL A 46 2.06 -7.19 -0.54
N LYS A 47 2.16 -8.30 -1.27
CA LYS A 47 3.46 -8.81 -1.76
C LYS A 47 4.18 -7.81 -2.66
N LEU A 48 3.46 -7.22 -3.62
CA LEU A 48 4.03 -6.21 -4.52
C LEU A 48 4.62 -5.02 -3.75
N LEU A 49 3.89 -4.50 -2.76
CA LEU A 49 4.38 -3.40 -1.92
C LEU A 49 5.61 -3.81 -1.09
N LEU A 50 5.64 -5.02 -0.56
CA LEU A 50 6.78 -5.53 0.21
C LEU A 50 8.02 -5.76 -0.67
N ASP A 51 7.85 -6.26 -1.88
CA ASP A 51 8.92 -6.44 -2.86
C ASP A 51 9.54 -5.09 -3.26
N HIS A 52 8.74 -4.02 -3.21
CA HIS A 52 9.19 -2.64 -3.41
C HIS A 52 9.69 -1.93 -2.13
N GLY A 53 9.84 -2.66 -1.01
CA GLY A 53 10.45 -2.15 0.21
C GLY A 53 9.50 -1.39 1.14
N ALA A 54 8.19 -1.63 1.05
CA ALA A 54 7.26 -1.07 2.02
C ALA A 54 7.57 -1.55 3.45
N ASP A 55 7.47 -0.64 4.42
CA ASP A 55 7.63 -0.99 5.83
C ASP A 55 6.39 -1.74 6.34
N LEU A 56 6.54 -3.04 6.58
CA LEU A 56 5.51 -3.90 7.17
C LEU A 56 5.22 -3.54 8.63
N ASN A 57 6.16 -2.90 9.32
CA ASN A 57 5.99 -2.49 10.72
C ASN A 57 5.41 -1.08 10.85
N ALA A 58 5.02 -0.45 9.73
CA ALA A 58 4.35 0.83 9.77
C ALA A 58 3.08 0.71 10.62
N ARG A 59 2.88 1.65 11.55
CA ARG A 59 1.72 1.66 12.45
C ARG A 59 0.79 2.77 12.05
N SER A 60 -0.47 2.43 11.79
CA SER A 60 -1.53 3.43 11.71
C SER A 60 -1.76 4.09 13.07
N THR A 61 -2.43 5.24 13.10
CA THR A 61 -2.84 5.89 14.35
C THR A 61 -3.82 5.06 15.17
N GLN A 62 -4.31 3.94 14.64
CA GLN A 62 -5.19 3.01 15.34
C GLN A 62 -4.47 1.85 16.03
N GLY A 63 -3.14 1.74 15.91
CA GLY A 63 -2.30 0.82 16.70
C GLY A 63 -1.54 -0.21 15.89
#